data_AF-A0A9E1II30-F1
#
_entry.id   AF-A0A9E1II30-F1
#
_cell.length_a   1.000
_cell.length_b   1.000
_cell.length_c   1.000
_cell.angle_alpha   90.00
_cell.angle_beta   90.00
_cell.angle_gamma   90.00
#
_symmetry.space_group_name_H-M   'P 1'
#
loop_
_entity.id
_entity.type
_entity.pdbx_description
1 polymer ?
#
loop_
_entity_poly.entity_id
_entity_poly.type
_entity_poly.pdbx_seq_one_letter_code
_entity_poly.pdbx_strand_id
1 'polypeptide(L)'
;LAEQLAVDVIRLLTTAENTDETAEHAGGYYTLDDLRQDRGPPDYAPSQRYEQAVSFEFPVNVGAPNAPLDSLVDEMTRLAPLRDHMRQAFSRAYGDPPPGRPANQLATLVNRREVPVAWIDIAIESGLIINYPGNAVYSPQFDTRKRPWYTMAKGKHGPVWGPPVPDDSGLGILVPCSVGLYDEAGTFLGVTSFANGLEFLVDQLHIKEIPPMKAGYLVEKQGNIVIWTGDEQTKVTTGLHGNRARRLIPFPDAVLIDAIKARQTSGTIETGDDILVFIRLLSLRWYYVVRVDAEEFESWNPT
;
A
#
# COMPACT_ATOMS: atom_id res chain seq x y z
N LEU A 1 1.83 7.34 9.10
CA LEU A 1 0.79 7.74 8.11
C LEU A 1 -0.43 6.82 8.22
N ALA A 2 -0.30 5.51 7.99
CA ALA A 2 -1.41 4.56 8.10
C ALA A 2 -2.14 4.57 9.45
N GLU A 3 -1.39 4.59 10.57
CA GLU A 3 -1.99 4.67 11.91
C GLU A 3 -2.74 5.98 12.15
N GLN A 4 -2.20 7.11 11.69
CA GLN A 4 -2.87 8.40 11.83
C GLN A 4 -4.19 8.41 11.04
N LEU A 5 -4.17 7.94 9.79
CA LEU A 5 -5.38 7.83 8.98
C LEU A 5 -6.40 6.90 9.62
N ALA A 6 -5.96 5.79 10.23
CA ALA A 6 -6.83 4.88 10.97
C ALA A 6 -7.55 5.58 12.14
N VAL A 7 -6.82 6.38 12.93
CA VAL A 7 -7.41 7.17 14.02
C VAL A 7 -8.46 8.15 13.50
N ASP A 8 -8.18 8.85 12.40
CA ASP A 8 -9.10 9.82 11.81
C ASP A 8 -10.38 9.15 11.28
N VAL A 9 -10.26 7.96 10.67
CA VAL A 9 -11.40 7.15 10.21
C VAL A 9 -12.25 6.71 11.40
N ILE A 10 -11.63 6.13 12.44
CA ILE A 10 -12.35 5.65 13.63
C ILE A 10 -13.14 6.79 14.27
N ARG A 11 -12.52 7.97 14.42
CA ARG A 11 -13.19 9.16 14.98
C ARG A 11 -14.44 9.54 14.18
N LEU A 12 -14.36 9.59 12.85
CA LEU A 12 -15.51 9.99 12.02
C LEU A 12 -16.63 8.93 11.99
N LEU A 13 -16.30 7.64 12.11
CA LEU A 13 -17.31 6.58 12.18
C LEU A 13 -18.02 6.48 13.52
N THR A 14 -17.38 6.93 14.61
CA THR A 14 -17.87 6.76 15.98
C THR A 14 -18.46 8.05 16.58
N THR A 15 -18.25 9.19 15.94
CA THR A 15 -18.85 10.46 16.36
C THR A 15 -20.29 10.55 15.88
N ALA A 16 -21.20 10.85 16.81
CA ALA A 16 -22.65 10.94 16.56
C ALA A 16 -23.09 12.28 15.94
N GLU A 17 -22.17 13.05 15.34
CA GLU A 17 -22.52 14.35 14.76
C GLU A 17 -23.33 14.14 13.47
N ASN A 18 -24.55 14.69 13.47
CA ASN A 18 -25.41 14.76 12.29
C ASN A 18 -24.67 15.47 11.17
N THR A 19 -24.31 14.73 10.15
CA THR A 19 -23.87 15.32 8.88
C THR A 19 -25.08 15.79 8.10
N ASP A 20 -25.07 17.06 7.70
CA ASP A 20 -26.06 17.66 6.80
C ASP A 20 -26.16 16.82 5.51
N GLU A 21 -27.37 16.40 5.13
CA GLU A 21 -27.65 15.43 4.05
C GLU A 21 -27.27 15.93 2.64
N THR A 22 -26.74 17.14 2.48
CA THR A 22 -26.53 17.79 1.17
C THR A 22 -25.10 17.65 0.63
N ALA A 23 -24.47 16.48 0.80
CA ALA A 23 -23.08 16.26 0.43
C ALA A 23 -22.84 15.83 -1.03
N GLU A 24 -23.87 15.70 -1.87
CA GLU A 24 -23.71 15.31 -3.28
C GLU A 24 -23.25 16.51 -4.14
N HIS A 25 -22.05 17.01 -3.83
CA HIS A 25 -21.26 18.09 -4.43
C HIS A 25 -21.90 19.50 -4.45
N ALA A 26 -21.19 20.62 -4.42
CA ALA A 26 -19.76 20.86 -4.41
C ALA A 26 -19.20 20.89 -2.97
N GLY A 27 -18.46 19.83 -2.63
CA GLY A 27 -17.76 19.65 -1.36
C GLY A 27 -17.64 18.20 -0.88
N GLY A 28 -18.60 17.32 -1.21
CA GLY A 28 -18.65 15.93 -0.71
C GLY A 28 -18.03 14.86 -1.63
N TYR A 29 -18.72 13.72 -1.79
CA TYR A 29 -18.14 12.44 -2.24
C TYR A 29 -18.51 12.05 -3.68
N TYR A 30 -17.57 11.51 -4.47
CA TYR A 30 -17.85 11.02 -5.83
C TYR A 30 -17.99 9.50 -5.86
N THR A 31 -18.86 8.98 -6.72
CA THR A 31 -19.06 7.54 -6.92
C THR A 31 -18.40 7.05 -8.20
N LEU A 32 -18.24 5.73 -8.32
CA LEU A 32 -17.79 5.08 -9.55
C LEU A 32 -18.65 5.44 -10.77
N ASP A 33 -19.96 5.61 -10.58
CA ASP A 33 -20.88 5.94 -11.68
C ASP A 33 -20.72 7.39 -12.14
N ASP A 34 -20.39 8.33 -11.25
CA ASP A 34 -20.13 9.72 -11.61
C ASP A 34 -18.92 9.83 -12.53
N LEU A 35 -17.82 9.13 -12.18
CA LEU A 35 -16.61 9.10 -13.00
C LEU A 35 -16.85 8.44 -14.37
N ARG A 36 -17.80 7.49 -14.47
CA ARG A 36 -18.15 6.82 -15.74
C ARG A 36 -19.12 7.59 -16.62
N GLN A 37 -19.90 8.49 -16.03
CA GLN A 37 -20.95 9.24 -16.72
C GLN A 37 -20.59 10.72 -16.95
N ASP A 38 -19.28 11.03 -16.95
CA ASP A 38 -18.73 12.38 -17.16
C ASP A 38 -19.29 13.44 -16.17
N ARG A 39 -19.68 12.97 -14.98
CA ARG A 39 -20.06 13.79 -13.82
C ARG A 39 -19.00 13.76 -12.72
N GLY A 40 -17.81 13.27 -13.05
CA GLY A 40 -16.71 13.08 -12.12
C GLY A 40 -16.11 14.40 -11.60
N PRO A 41 -15.10 14.29 -10.73
CA PRO A 41 -14.35 15.44 -10.24
C PRO A 41 -13.84 16.35 -11.36
N PRO A 42 -13.80 17.68 -11.17
CA PRO A 42 -13.27 18.61 -12.17
C PRO A 42 -11.80 18.35 -12.56
N ASP A 43 -11.02 17.68 -11.69
CA ASP A 43 -9.63 17.35 -11.93
C ASP A 43 -9.43 15.91 -12.47
N TYR A 44 -10.50 15.17 -12.73
CA TYR A 44 -10.42 13.81 -13.26
C TYR A 44 -9.85 13.81 -14.68
N ALA A 45 -8.58 13.41 -14.81
CA ALA A 45 -7.82 13.54 -16.05
C ALA A 45 -6.83 12.38 -16.25
N PRO A 46 -6.42 12.09 -17.50
CA PRO A 46 -5.42 11.05 -17.79
C PRO A 46 -4.11 11.23 -17.01
N SER A 47 -3.61 10.15 -16.42
CA SER A 47 -2.29 10.09 -15.79
C SER A 47 -1.37 9.12 -16.52
N GLN A 48 -0.14 9.56 -16.78
CA GLN A 48 0.89 8.72 -17.37
C GLN A 48 1.33 7.59 -16.43
N ARG A 49 1.37 7.84 -15.12
CA ARG A 49 1.78 6.81 -14.15
C ARG A 49 0.73 5.70 -14.04
N TYR A 50 -0.54 6.08 -13.96
CA TYR A 50 -1.63 5.12 -13.75
C TYR A 50 -2.17 4.51 -15.03
N GLU A 51 -1.77 5.03 -16.19
CA GLU A 51 -2.22 4.61 -17.52
C GLU A 51 -3.76 4.64 -17.65
N GLN A 52 -4.40 5.53 -16.88
CA GLN A 52 -5.84 5.74 -16.81
C GLN A 52 -6.13 7.16 -16.30
N ALA A 53 -7.41 7.58 -16.36
CA ALA A 53 -7.83 8.83 -15.73
C ALA A 53 -7.93 8.67 -14.21
N VAL A 54 -7.45 9.66 -13.47
CA VAL A 54 -7.48 9.71 -12.01
C VAL A 54 -7.79 11.13 -11.53
N SER A 55 -8.33 11.26 -10.32
CA SER A 55 -8.50 12.51 -9.59
C SER A 55 -7.55 12.53 -8.39
N PHE A 56 -6.74 13.57 -8.31
CA PHE A 56 -5.82 13.81 -7.19
C PHE A 56 -6.43 14.75 -6.14
N GLU A 57 -7.57 15.36 -6.41
CA GLU A 57 -8.31 16.15 -5.44
C GLU A 57 -9.38 15.33 -4.71
N PHE A 58 -9.98 14.32 -5.37
CA PHE A 58 -11.09 13.55 -4.81
C PHE A 58 -10.83 12.04 -4.85
N PRO A 59 -11.16 11.31 -3.76
CA PRO A 59 -11.28 9.86 -3.82
C PRO A 59 -12.56 9.45 -4.57
N VAL A 60 -12.64 8.16 -4.89
CA VAL A 60 -13.84 7.52 -5.41
C VAL A 60 -14.44 6.58 -4.36
N ASN A 61 -15.77 6.54 -4.30
CA ASN A 61 -16.54 5.64 -3.46
C ASN A 61 -17.08 4.49 -4.30
N VAL A 62 -16.87 3.26 -3.83
CA VAL A 62 -17.32 2.04 -4.50
C VAL A 62 -17.98 1.12 -3.47
N GLY A 63 -19.20 0.67 -3.77
CA GLY A 63 -19.92 -0.30 -2.96
C GLY A 63 -19.64 -1.72 -3.43
N ALA A 64 -19.61 -2.68 -2.49
CA ALA A 64 -19.59 -4.10 -2.81
C ALA A 64 -20.89 -4.51 -3.55
N PRO A 65 -20.93 -5.66 -4.26
CA PRO A 65 -22.08 -6.04 -5.08
C PRO A 65 -23.38 -6.23 -4.27
N ASN A 66 -23.27 -6.49 -2.97
CA ASN A 66 -24.38 -6.64 -2.03
C ASN A 66 -24.54 -5.43 -1.09
N ALA A 67 -23.86 -4.31 -1.37
CA ALA A 67 -23.90 -3.08 -0.59
C ALA A 67 -24.05 -1.89 -1.57
N PRO A 68 -25.24 -1.68 -2.14
CA PRO A 68 -25.47 -0.61 -3.11
C PRO A 68 -25.21 0.76 -2.46
N LEU A 69 -24.67 1.70 -3.24
CA LEU A 69 -24.25 3.01 -2.73
C LEU A 69 -25.40 3.82 -2.12
N ASP A 70 -26.62 3.68 -2.63
CA ASP A 70 -27.83 4.30 -2.05
C ASP A 70 -28.05 3.92 -0.58
N SER A 71 -27.61 2.71 -0.17
CA SER A 71 -27.69 2.26 1.23
C SER A 71 -26.51 2.72 2.09
N LEU A 72 -25.52 3.37 1.49
CA LEU A 72 -24.27 3.80 2.11
C LEU A 72 -24.11 5.32 2.16
N VAL A 73 -25.13 6.08 1.74
CA VAL A 73 -25.09 7.56 1.65
C VAL A 73 -24.65 8.22 2.95
N ASP A 74 -25.21 7.80 4.08
CA ASP A 74 -24.83 8.37 5.37
C ASP A 74 -23.36 8.09 5.73
N GLU A 75 -22.85 6.90 5.39
CA GLU A 75 -21.45 6.53 5.65
C GLU A 75 -20.50 7.30 4.73
N MET A 76 -20.83 7.41 3.43
CA MET A 76 -20.08 8.23 2.48
C MET A 76 -20.05 9.70 2.90
N THR A 77 -21.17 10.24 3.37
CA THR A 77 -21.29 11.61 3.87
C THR A 77 -20.41 11.83 5.10
N ARG A 78 -20.49 10.93 6.08
CA ARG A 78 -19.64 10.97 7.29
C ARG A 78 -18.15 10.88 6.99
N LEU A 79 -17.77 10.10 5.98
CA LEU A 79 -16.37 9.88 5.62
C LEU A 79 -15.82 10.88 4.59
N ALA A 80 -16.66 11.68 3.94
CA ALA A 80 -16.24 12.67 2.95
C ALA A 80 -15.11 13.61 3.43
N PRO A 81 -15.05 14.08 4.70
CA PRO A 81 -13.94 14.88 5.21
C PRO A 81 -12.56 14.19 5.17
N LEU A 82 -12.50 12.86 5.01
CA LEU A 82 -11.23 12.13 4.89
C LEU A 82 -10.50 12.40 3.59
N ARG A 83 -11.15 12.99 2.57
CA ARG A 83 -10.49 13.43 1.34
C ARG A 83 -9.19 14.18 1.62
N ASP A 84 -9.26 15.19 2.49
CA ASP A 84 -8.09 16.01 2.81
C ASP A 84 -7.03 15.25 3.61
N HIS A 85 -7.45 14.31 4.46
CA HIS A 85 -6.53 13.44 5.20
C HIS A 85 -5.79 12.47 4.27
N MET A 86 -6.51 11.85 3.32
CA MET A 86 -5.93 10.96 2.31
C MET A 86 -4.98 11.74 1.39
N ARG A 87 -5.38 12.93 0.92
CA ARG A 87 -4.52 13.79 0.08
C ARG A 87 -3.24 14.21 0.80
N GLN A 88 -3.34 14.62 2.06
CA GLN A 88 -2.16 14.95 2.87
C GLN A 88 -1.27 13.74 3.14
N ALA A 89 -1.87 12.60 3.52
CA ALA A 89 -1.13 11.37 3.78
C ALA A 89 -0.42 10.87 2.52
N PHE A 90 -1.09 10.95 1.39
CA PHE A 90 -0.52 10.66 0.09
C PHE A 90 0.62 11.63 -0.17
N SER A 91 0.41 12.95 -0.16
CA SER A 91 1.47 13.94 -0.38
C SER A 91 2.69 13.75 0.52
N ARG A 92 2.53 13.43 1.80
CA ARG A 92 3.66 13.17 2.72
C ARG A 92 4.46 11.94 2.34
N ALA A 93 3.85 10.95 1.70
CA ALA A 93 4.58 9.80 1.15
C ALA A 93 5.50 10.17 -0.03
N TYR A 94 5.37 11.39 -0.58
CA TYR A 94 6.18 11.94 -1.68
C TYR A 94 7.29 12.90 -1.17
N GLY A 95 7.42 13.06 0.16
CA GLY A 95 8.23 14.09 0.79
C GLY A 95 7.46 15.40 0.98
N ASP A 96 7.76 16.14 2.05
CA ASP A 96 7.14 17.45 2.26
C ASP A 96 7.45 18.37 1.06
N PRO A 97 6.44 19.00 0.41
CA PRO A 97 6.73 20.01 -0.57
C PRO A 97 7.54 21.13 0.13
N PRO A 98 8.58 21.70 -0.52
CA PRO A 98 9.29 22.84 0.03
C PRO A 98 8.30 23.95 0.44
N PRO A 99 8.54 24.68 1.55
CA PRO A 99 7.64 25.73 1.99
C PRO A 99 7.28 26.68 0.85
N GLY A 100 5.98 26.89 0.62
CA GLY A 100 5.48 27.86 -0.37
C GLY A 100 5.08 27.30 -1.75
N ARG A 101 5.13 25.98 -1.99
CA ARG A 101 4.51 25.38 -3.19
C ARG A 101 3.01 25.07 -2.98
N PRO A 102 2.13 25.44 -3.92
CA PRO A 102 0.72 25.09 -3.87
C PRO A 102 0.51 23.57 -4.05
N ALA A 103 -0.55 23.04 -3.41
CA ALA A 103 -0.90 21.62 -3.41
C ALA A 103 -1.27 21.04 -4.79
N ASN A 104 -1.50 21.92 -5.78
CA ASN A 104 -1.83 21.56 -7.16
C ASN A 104 -0.67 20.92 -7.98
N GLN A 105 0.47 20.63 -7.34
CA GLN A 105 1.59 19.91 -7.99
C GLN A 105 1.65 18.41 -7.67
N LEU A 106 0.69 17.88 -6.90
CA LEU A 106 0.58 16.44 -6.63
C LEU A 106 0.60 15.61 -7.93
N ALA A 107 -0.21 15.98 -8.92
CA ALA A 107 -0.20 15.33 -10.23
C ALA A 107 1.19 15.35 -10.92
N THR A 108 1.94 16.45 -10.76
CA THR A 108 3.30 16.59 -11.32
C THR A 108 4.32 15.73 -10.59
N LEU A 109 4.25 15.64 -9.26
CA LEU A 109 5.12 14.77 -8.45
C LEU A 109 4.86 13.30 -8.74
N VAL A 110 3.58 12.94 -8.91
CA VAL A 110 3.14 11.55 -9.09
C VAL A 110 3.57 10.94 -10.41
N ASN A 111 3.64 11.74 -11.48
CA ASN A 111 4.02 11.23 -12.80
C ASN A 111 5.50 10.82 -12.92
N ARG A 112 6.34 11.04 -11.91
CA ARG A 112 7.79 10.75 -11.99
C ARG A 112 8.21 9.30 -11.65
N ARG A 113 7.28 8.37 -11.36
CA ARG A 113 7.56 6.95 -10.95
C ARG A 113 8.47 6.76 -9.70
N GLU A 114 8.99 7.82 -9.10
CA GLU A 114 9.96 7.81 -8.00
C GLU A 114 9.36 7.56 -6.61
N VAL A 115 8.18 6.95 -6.47
CA VAL A 115 7.48 7.00 -5.17
C VAL A 115 6.79 5.70 -4.74
N PRO A 116 6.78 5.45 -3.41
CA PRO A 116 6.36 4.17 -2.87
C PRO A 116 4.86 3.94 -3.00
N VAL A 117 4.04 4.92 -2.58
CA VAL A 117 2.60 4.73 -2.45
C VAL A 117 1.92 4.90 -3.80
N ALA A 118 1.12 3.91 -4.18
CA ALA A 118 0.28 3.89 -5.37
C ALA A 118 -1.17 4.26 -5.02
N TRP A 119 -1.71 3.66 -3.97
CA TRP A 119 -3.09 3.81 -3.54
C TRP A 119 -3.18 3.93 -2.02
N ILE A 120 -4.17 4.70 -1.56
CA ILE A 120 -4.67 4.67 -0.19
C ILE A 120 -6.12 4.21 -0.25
N ASP A 121 -6.42 3.15 0.49
CA ASP A 121 -7.75 2.55 0.57
C ASP A 121 -8.29 2.69 2.00
N ILE A 122 -9.58 2.97 2.11
CA ILE A 122 -10.35 2.86 3.36
C ILE A 122 -11.55 1.98 3.05
N ALA A 123 -11.61 0.79 3.62
CA ALA A 123 -12.68 -0.16 3.38
C ALA A 123 -13.42 -0.49 4.67
N ILE A 124 -14.72 -0.32 4.66
CA ILE A 124 -15.58 -0.48 5.84
C ILE A 124 -16.30 -1.84 5.77
N GLU A 125 -16.63 -2.41 6.92
CA GLU A 125 -17.32 -3.72 7.03
C GLU A 125 -18.66 -3.74 6.27
N SER A 126 -19.31 -2.59 6.13
CA SER A 126 -20.52 -2.36 5.32
C SER A 126 -20.36 -2.79 3.85
N GLY A 127 -19.13 -2.75 3.33
CA GLY A 127 -18.80 -3.01 1.92
C GLY A 127 -18.41 -1.77 1.12
N LEU A 128 -18.39 -0.58 1.74
CA LEU A 128 -17.85 0.63 1.12
C LEU A 128 -16.32 0.56 1.04
N ILE A 129 -15.75 0.97 -0.10
CA ILE A 129 -14.35 1.40 -0.19
C ILE A 129 -14.27 2.85 -0.68
N ILE A 130 -13.38 3.60 -0.06
CA ILE A 130 -12.92 4.92 -0.48
C ILE A 130 -11.48 4.74 -0.98
N ASN A 131 -11.26 4.93 -2.28
CA ASN A 131 -9.95 4.78 -2.89
C ASN A 131 -9.40 6.14 -3.34
N TYR A 132 -8.14 6.37 -3.04
CA TYR A 132 -7.41 7.57 -3.43
C TYR A 132 -6.05 7.22 -4.06
N PRO A 133 -5.62 7.88 -5.15
CA PRO A 133 -6.37 8.84 -5.98
C PRO A 133 -7.65 8.23 -6.58
N GLY A 134 -8.70 9.04 -6.79
CA GLY A 134 -9.97 8.53 -7.31
C GLY A 134 -9.84 8.02 -8.75
N ASN A 135 -10.40 6.85 -9.07
CA ASN A 135 -10.33 6.22 -10.39
C ASN A 135 -11.62 5.45 -10.74
N ALA A 136 -11.80 5.07 -12.01
CA ALA A 136 -13.02 4.39 -12.46
C ALA A 136 -12.87 2.87 -12.72
N VAL A 137 -11.75 2.27 -12.33
CA VAL A 137 -11.37 0.91 -12.73
C VAL A 137 -11.71 -0.10 -11.63
N TYR A 138 -12.98 -0.48 -11.59
CA TYR A 138 -13.49 -1.54 -10.72
C TYR A 138 -14.45 -2.47 -11.47
N SER A 139 -14.29 -3.78 -11.25
CA SER A 139 -15.23 -4.79 -11.73
C SER A 139 -16.57 -4.67 -11.00
N PRO A 140 -17.73 -4.92 -11.65
CA PRO A 140 -19.02 -5.00 -10.98
C PRO A 140 -19.11 -6.05 -9.87
N GLN A 141 -18.17 -7.01 -9.81
CA GLN A 141 -18.09 -8.05 -8.79
C GLN A 141 -17.04 -7.74 -7.70
N PHE A 142 -16.43 -6.56 -7.74
CA PHE A 142 -15.38 -6.16 -6.81
C PHE A 142 -15.94 -6.01 -5.39
N ASP A 143 -15.36 -6.77 -4.45
CA ASP A 143 -15.70 -6.69 -3.02
C ASP A 143 -14.41 -6.62 -2.20
N THR A 144 -14.18 -5.45 -1.63
CA THR A 144 -12.95 -5.14 -0.90
C THR A 144 -12.74 -6.05 0.31
N ARG A 145 -13.80 -6.55 0.93
CA ARG A 145 -13.72 -7.37 2.15
C ARG A 145 -13.10 -8.75 1.88
N LYS A 146 -13.07 -9.16 0.61
CA LYS A 146 -12.44 -10.41 0.17
C LYS A 146 -10.97 -10.24 -0.19
N ARG A 147 -10.46 -9.00 -0.21
CA ARG A 147 -9.06 -8.74 -0.63
C ARG A 147 -8.07 -9.26 0.40
N PRO A 148 -6.87 -9.74 -0.02
CA PRO A 148 -5.86 -10.22 0.90
C PRO A 148 -5.46 -9.18 1.95
N TRP A 149 -5.30 -7.92 1.55
CA TRP A 149 -4.91 -6.83 2.45
C TRP A 149 -5.99 -6.54 3.52
N TYR A 150 -7.26 -6.71 3.18
CA TYR A 150 -8.37 -6.55 4.12
C TYR A 150 -8.40 -7.71 5.12
N THR A 151 -8.49 -8.93 4.60
CA THR A 151 -8.60 -10.15 5.41
C THR A 151 -7.40 -10.37 6.32
N MET A 152 -6.19 -9.97 5.88
CA MET A 152 -5.00 -10.14 6.69
C MET A 152 -4.89 -9.15 7.86
N ALA A 153 -5.53 -7.98 7.76
CA ALA A 153 -5.55 -6.95 8.81
C ALA A 153 -6.73 -7.12 9.77
N LYS A 154 -7.84 -7.72 9.30
CA LYS A 154 -8.97 -8.09 10.15
C LYS A 154 -8.51 -9.01 11.29
N GLY A 155 -8.91 -8.67 12.51
CA GLY A 155 -8.51 -9.36 13.75
C GLY A 155 -7.10 -9.02 14.26
N LYS A 156 -6.39 -8.05 13.66
CA LYS A 156 -5.07 -7.60 14.11
C LYS A 156 -5.07 -6.10 14.45
N HIS A 157 -4.29 -5.74 15.47
CA HIS A 157 -4.04 -4.35 15.85
C HIS A 157 -2.68 -3.87 15.31
N GLY A 158 -2.65 -2.60 14.93
CA GLY A 158 -1.47 -1.94 14.36
C GLY A 158 -1.19 -2.31 12.90
N PRO A 159 -0.10 -1.79 12.32
CA PRO A 159 0.28 -2.02 10.94
C PRO A 159 0.65 -3.47 10.65
N VAL A 160 0.11 -3.97 9.54
CA VAL A 160 0.36 -5.32 9.03
C VAL A 160 0.82 -5.20 7.58
N TRP A 161 2.07 -5.55 7.34
CA TRP A 161 2.62 -5.66 5.99
C TRP A 161 2.32 -7.02 5.38
N GLY A 162 1.78 -7.00 4.16
CA GLY A 162 1.37 -8.19 3.44
C GLY A 162 2.32 -8.65 2.37
N PRO A 163 2.11 -9.89 1.87
CA PRO A 163 2.74 -10.36 0.65
C PRO A 163 2.33 -9.46 -0.54
N PRO A 164 3.11 -9.46 -1.63
CA PRO A 164 2.73 -8.77 -2.85
C PRO A 164 1.38 -9.27 -3.39
N VAL A 165 0.52 -8.35 -3.83
CA VAL A 165 -0.83 -8.62 -4.37
C VAL A 165 -0.98 -7.92 -5.73
N PRO A 166 -1.74 -8.50 -6.68
CA PRO A 166 -2.06 -7.78 -7.90
C PRO A 166 -2.96 -6.59 -7.61
N ASP A 167 -2.69 -5.50 -8.31
CA ASP A 167 -3.60 -4.36 -8.38
C ASP A 167 -4.76 -4.68 -9.32
N ASP A 168 -5.99 -4.59 -8.80
CA ASP A 168 -7.19 -4.80 -9.61
C ASP A 168 -7.44 -3.63 -10.58
N SER A 169 -6.83 -2.47 -10.33
CA SER A 169 -6.92 -1.28 -11.21
C SER A 169 -5.82 -1.24 -12.29
N GLY A 170 -4.89 -2.19 -12.28
CA GLY A 170 -3.94 -2.43 -13.38
C GLY A 170 -2.53 -1.82 -13.23
N LEU A 171 -2.18 -1.20 -12.09
CA LEU A 171 -0.85 -0.58 -11.93
C LEU A 171 0.31 -1.58 -11.80
N GLY A 172 0.03 -2.85 -11.55
CA GLY A 172 1.07 -3.88 -11.37
C GLY A 172 0.86 -4.71 -10.11
N ILE A 173 1.97 -5.05 -9.45
CA ILE A 173 1.95 -5.72 -8.15
C ILE A 173 2.22 -4.68 -7.06
N LEU A 174 1.45 -4.80 -5.97
CA LEU A 174 1.50 -3.90 -4.82
C LEU A 174 1.87 -4.65 -3.55
N VAL A 175 2.57 -3.98 -2.64
CA VAL A 175 2.86 -4.47 -1.28
C VAL A 175 2.03 -3.65 -0.29
N PRO A 176 0.97 -4.23 0.31
CA PRO A 176 0.07 -3.50 1.18
C PRO A 176 0.65 -3.36 2.60
N CYS A 177 0.47 -2.19 3.18
CA CYS A 177 0.58 -1.94 4.61
C CYS A 177 -0.81 -1.56 5.14
N SER A 178 -1.42 -2.45 5.91
CA SER A 178 -2.83 -2.33 6.30
C SER A 178 -3.00 -2.24 7.81
N VAL A 179 -3.99 -1.48 8.25
CA VAL A 179 -4.34 -1.30 9.66
C VAL A 179 -5.81 -1.62 9.84
N GLY A 180 -6.12 -2.57 10.73
CA GLY A 180 -7.50 -2.85 11.13
C GLY A 180 -8.05 -1.70 11.98
N LEU A 181 -9.30 -1.33 11.72
CA LEU A 181 -10.02 -0.24 12.38
C LEU A 181 -10.96 -0.85 13.42
N TYR A 182 -10.84 -0.40 14.67
CA TYR A 182 -11.67 -0.87 15.78
C TYR A 182 -12.15 0.32 16.61
N ASP A 183 -13.39 0.26 17.08
CA ASP A 183 -13.89 1.24 18.05
C ASP A 183 -13.33 0.99 19.47
N GLU A 184 -13.72 1.82 20.44
CA GLU A 184 -13.29 1.70 21.84
C GLU A 184 -13.76 0.39 22.50
N ALA A 185 -14.85 -0.20 22.02
CA ALA A 185 -15.36 -1.50 22.50
C ALA A 185 -14.63 -2.69 21.84
N GLY A 186 -13.74 -2.44 20.88
CA GLY A 186 -13.05 -3.46 20.11
C GLY A 186 -13.86 -4.02 18.94
N THR A 187 -14.98 -3.38 18.58
CA THR A 187 -15.78 -3.73 17.41
C THR A 187 -15.00 -3.40 16.14
N PHE A 188 -14.90 -4.36 15.22
CA PHE A 188 -14.23 -4.14 13.94
C PHE A 188 -15.09 -3.27 13.01
N LEU A 189 -14.50 -2.17 12.54
CA LEU A 189 -15.15 -1.21 11.64
C LEU A 189 -14.71 -1.39 10.19
N GLY A 190 -13.48 -1.86 9.95
CA GLY A 190 -12.92 -1.94 8.61
C GLY A 190 -11.39 -1.99 8.57
N VAL A 191 -10.80 -1.62 7.44
CA VAL A 191 -9.35 -1.60 7.22
C VAL A 191 -8.98 -0.37 6.40
N THR A 192 -7.90 0.32 6.77
CA THR A 192 -7.20 1.24 5.87
C THR A 192 -5.91 0.61 5.37
N SER A 193 -5.52 0.91 4.12
CA SER A 193 -4.33 0.34 3.50
C SER A 193 -3.55 1.38 2.69
N PHE A 194 -2.23 1.30 2.76
CA PHE A 194 -1.31 2.00 1.88
C PHE A 194 -0.68 0.94 0.97
N ALA A 195 -1.01 0.98 -0.31
CA ALA A 195 -0.50 0.01 -1.27
C ALA A 195 0.74 0.59 -1.97
N ASN A 196 1.87 -0.12 -1.86
CA ASN A 196 3.15 0.36 -2.39
C ASN A 196 3.51 -0.36 -3.69
N GLY A 197 4.05 0.34 -4.68
CA GLY A 197 4.50 -0.31 -5.91
C GLY A 197 5.63 -1.30 -5.65
N LEU A 198 5.50 -2.55 -6.12
CA LEU A 198 6.54 -3.56 -5.98
C LEU A 198 7.84 -3.13 -6.67
N GLU A 199 7.74 -2.62 -7.89
CA GLU A 199 8.88 -2.13 -8.69
C GLU A 199 9.69 -1.08 -7.93
N PHE A 200 9.01 -0.09 -7.35
CA PHE A 200 9.66 0.91 -6.51
C PHE A 200 10.41 0.28 -5.33
N LEU A 201 9.78 -0.66 -4.62
CA LEU A 201 10.44 -1.31 -3.49
C LEU A 201 11.66 -2.12 -3.92
N VAL A 202 11.63 -2.79 -5.07
CA VAL A 202 12.77 -3.51 -5.65
C VAL A 202 13.92 -2.56 -5.94
N ASP A 203 13.65 -1.40 -6.55
CA ASP A 203 14.68 -0.38 -6.82
C ASP A 203 15.36 0.13 -5.53
N GLN A 204 14.61 0.23 -4.44
CA GLN A 204 15.15 0.63 -3.13
C GLN A 204 15.98 -0.46 -2.44
N LEU A 205 15.89 -1.72 -2.88
CA LEU A 205 16.72 -2.79 -2.30
C LEU A 205 18.16 -2.75 -2.77
N HIS A 206 18.44 -2.12 -3.90
CA HIS A 206 19.78 -2.06 -4.46
C HIS A 206 20.58 -0.92 -3.81
N ILE A 207 21.58 -1.27 -3.00
CA ILE A 207 22.49 -0.29 -2.37
C ILE A 207 23.72 -0.14 -3.26
N LYS A 208 23.76 0.94 -4.03
CA LYS A 208 24.84 1.21 -5.00
C LYS A 208 26.21 1.40 -4.32
N GLU A 209 26.18 1.79 -3.06
CA GLU A 209 27.34 2.01 -2.21
C GLU A 209 27.96 0.69 -1.70
N ILE A 210 27.37 -0.45 -2.02
CA ILE A 210 27.94 -1.78 -1.75
C ILE A 210 28.19 -2.46 -3.11
N PRO A 211 29.27 -2.11 -3.83
CA PRO A 211 29.59 -2.71 -5.13
C PRO A 211 29.63 -4.25 -5.18
N PRO A 212 30.12 -4.99 -4.15
CA PRO A 212 30.14 -6.45 -4.20
C PRO A 212 28.75 -7.09 -3.99
N MET A 213 27.67 -6.30 -3.99
CA MET A 213 26.30 -6.78 -3.81
C MET A 213 25.81 -7.58 -5.01
N LYS A 214 25.62 -8.88 -4.81
CA LYS A 214 24.97 -9.78 -5.79
C LYS A 214 23.46 -9.61 -5.79
N ALA A 215 22.85 -9.52 -4.60
CA ALA A 215 21.40 -9.38 -4.47
C ALA A 215 20.95 -8.82 -3.12
N GLY A 216 19.78 -8.18 -3.12
CA GLY A 216 19.10 -7.70 -1.92
C GLY A 216 17.72 -8.33 -1.79
N TYR A 217 17.29 -8.63 -0.57
CA TYR A 217 16.05 -9.34 -0.29
C TYR A 217 15.30 -8.67 0.86
N LEU A 218 13.97 -8.62 0.78
CA LEU A 218 13.13 -8.55 1.97
C LEU A 218 12.61 -9.93 2.30
N VAL A 219 12.86 -10.35 3.53
CA VAL A 219 12.49 -11.66 4.06
C VAL A 219 11.56 -11.47 5.25
N GLU A 220 10.39 -12.08 5.21
CA GLU A 220 9.42 -11.95 6.29
C GLU A 220 9.78 -12.84 7.51
N LYS A 221 9.05 -12.68 8.61
CA LYS A 221 9.36 -13.32 9.91
C LYS A 221 9.32 -14.86 9.90
N GLN A 222 8.70 -15.51 8.93
CA GLN A 222 8.76 -16.97 8.76
C GLN A 222 9.99 -17.39 7.92
N GLY A 223 10.76 -16.44 7.39
CA GLY A 223 11.92 -16.72 6.54
C GLY A 223 11.59 -16.84 5.05
N ASN A 224 10.42 -16.37 4.61
CA ASN A 224 10.07 -16.37 3.19
C ASN A 224 10.49 -15.06 2.51
N ILE A 225 10.98 -15.15 1.27
CA ILE A 225 11.29 -14.01 0.43
C ILE A 225 9.98 -13.32 0.03
N VAL A 226 9.86 -12.05 0.38
CA VAL A 226 8.77 -11.17 -0.05
C VAL A 226 9.09 -10.62 -1.43
N ILE A 227 10.28 -10.03 -1.57
CA ILE A 227 10.78 -9.34 -2.77
C ILE A 227 12.31 -9.42 -2.82
N TRP A 228 12.91 -9.30 -4.00
CA TRP A 228 14.37 -9.26 -4.16
C TRP A 228 14.81 -8.50 -5.43
N THR A 229 16.09 -8.15 -5.54
CA THR A 229 16.60 -7.28 -6.62
C THR A 229 16.51 -7.84 -8.04
N GLY A 230 16.45 -9.17 -8.22
CA GLY A 230 16.24 -9.82 -9.52
C GLY A 230 14.82 -10.32 -9.74
N ASP A 231 13.86 -9.79 -8.98
CA ASP A 231 12.45 -10.16 -9.11
C ASP A 231 11.86 -9.63 -10.42
N GLU A 232 11.96 -10.40 -11.50
CA GLU A 232 11.42 -10.01 -12.82
C GLU A 232 9.88 -10.04 -12.88
N GLN A 233 9.21 -10.55 -11.84
CA GLN A 233 7.75 -10.62 -11.75
C GLN A 233 7.15 -9.33 -11.18
N THR A 234 7.67 -8.15 -11.55
CA THR A 234 7.10 -6.85 -11.14
C THR A 234 5.81 -6.51 -11.87
N LYS A 235 5.59 -7.10 -13.05
CA LYS A 235 4.38 -6.93 -13.87
C LYS A 235 3.42 -8.08 -13.62
N VAL A 236 2.12 -7.78 -13.63
CA VAL A 236 1.06 -8.79 -13.49
C VAL A 236 1.23 -9.80 -14.64
N THR A 237 1.73 -10.99 -14.33
CA THR A 237 1.66 -12.12 -15.25
C THR A 237 0.21 -12.54 -15.37
N THR A 238 -0.18 -12.94 -16.57
CA THR A 238 -1.46 -13.59 -16.85
C THR A 238 -1.70 -14.72 -15.84
N GLY A 239 -2.58 -14.50 -14.87
CA GLY A 239 -2.87 -15.47 -13.79
C GLY A 239 -2.94 -14.88 -12.37
N LEU A 240 -2.37 -13.69 -12.12
CA LEU A 240 -2.59 -12.92 -10.90
C LEU A 240 -3.84 -12.04 -11.04
N HIS A 241 -5.01 -12.69 -11.14
CA HIS A 241 -6.32 -12.04 -11.10
C HIS A 241 -7.12 -12.56 -9.90
N GLY A 242 -7.87 -11.67 -9.26
CA GLY A 242 -8.75 -12.01 -8.13
C GLY A 242 -8.09 -11.93 -6.76
N ASN A 243 -8.83 -12.39 -5.74
CA ASN A 243 -8.54 -12.18 -4.31
C ASN A 243 -7.37 -13.03 -3.75
N ARG A 244 -6.25 -13.10 -4.46
CA ARG A 244 -5.09 -13.93 -4.11
C ARG A 244 -3.81 -13.11 -4.03
N ALA A 245 -3.02 -13.36 -2.99
CA ALA A 245 -1.67 -12.84 -2.88
C ALA A 245 -0.65 -13.73 -3.60
N ARG A 246 0.51 -13.16 -3.94
CA ARG A 246 1.66 -13.91 -4.42
C ARG A 246 2.10 -14.91 -3.35
N ARG A 247 2.33 -16.16 -3.76
CA ARG A 247 2.91 -17.17 -2.90
C ARG A 247 4.37 -16.81 -2.63
N LEU A 248 4.73 -16.72 -1.35
CA LEU A 248 6.11 -16.50 -0.94
C LEU A 248 6.88 -17.82 -0.94
N ILE A 249 8.17 -17.75 -1.25
CA ILE A 249 9.09 -18.89 -1.25
C ILE A 249 10.07 -18.78 -0.08
N PRO A 250 10.44 -19.89 0.58
CA PRO A 250 11.45 -19.86 1.63
C PRO A 250 12.79 -19.33 1.12
N PHE A 251 13.52 -18.60 1.96
CA PHE A 251 14.92 -18.27 1.69
C PHE A 251 15.76 -19.55 1.65
N PRO A 252 16.69 -19.72 0.69
CA PRO A 252 17.39 -20.99 0.48
C PRO A 252 18.33 -21.38 1.63
N ASP A 253 18.91 -20.39 2.32
CA ASP A 253 19.93 -20.63 3.35
C ASP A 253 19.32 -20.93 4.72
N ALA A 254 19.36 -22.21 5.13
CA ALA A 254 18.79 -22.68 6.39
C ALA A 254 19.37 -21.98 7.63
N VAL A 255 20.66 -21.61 7.59
CA VAL A 255 21.33 -20.89 8.70
C VAL A 255 20.69 -19.51 8.92
N LEU A 256 20.34 -18.79 7.84
CA LEU A 256 19.62 -17.52 7.96
C LEU A 256 18.21 -17.75 8.51
N ILE A 257 17.52 -18.79 8.05
CA ILE A 257 16.19 -19.14 8.57
C ILE A 257 16.24 -19.41 10.08
N ASP A 258 17.26 -20.11 10.55
CA ASP A 258 17.45 -20.40 11.97
C ASP A 258 17.79 -19.14 12.78
N ALA A 259 18.62 -18.24 12.24
CA ALA A 259 18.88 -16.92 12.82
C ALA A 259 17.59 -16.08 12.96
N ILE A 260 16.75 -16.07 11.92
CA ILE A 260 15.44 -15.39 11.91
C ILE A 260 14.51 -15.98 12.98
N LYS A 261 14.41 -17.31 13.08
CA LYS A 261 13.61 -18.02 14.09
C LYS A 261 14.10 -17.76 15.51
N ALA A 262 15.43 -17.69 15.69
CA ALA A 262 16.08 -17.29 16.93
C ALA A 262 15.90 -15.79 17.26
N ARG A 263 15.24 -15.03 16.39
CA ARG A 263 14.96 -13.59 16.53
C ARG A 263 16.21 -12.73 16.63
N GLN A 264 17.31 -13.19 16.01
CA GLN A 264 18.50 -12.35 15.85
C GLN A 264 18.12 -11.09 15.08
N THR A 265 18.56 -9.91 15.51
CA THR A 265 18.18 -8.64 14.87
C THR A 265 19.10 -8.25 13.74
N SER A 266 20.30 -8.82 13.68
CA SER A 266 21.28 -8.59 12.63
C SER A 266 22.39 -9.64 12.72
N GLY A 267 23.16 -9.78 11.65
CA GLY A 267 24.33 -10.65 11.66
C GLY A 267 24.94 -10.82 10.27
N THR A 268 26.02 -11.59 10.24
CA THR A 268 26.69 -12.05 9.04
C THR A 268 26.71 -13.58 9.03
N ILE A 269 26.52 -14.18 7.85
CA ILE A 269 26.52 -15.63 7.66
C ILE A 269 27.34 -15.93 6.39
N GLU A 270 28.41 -16.70 6.54
CA GLU A 270 29.15 -17.26 5.41
C GLU A 270 28.38 -18.43 4.80
N THR A 271 28.27 -18.44 3.47
CA THR A 271 27.57 -19.50 2.73
C THR A 271 28.25 -19.78 1.40
N GLY A 272 29.18 -20.74 1.40
CA GLY A 272 30.02 -21.02 0.24
C GLY A 272 30.92 -19.82 -0.05
N ASP A 273 30.84 -19.30 -1.28
CA ASP A 273 31.63 -18.15 -1.74
C ASP A 273 30.93 -16.80 -1.48
N ASP A 274 29.81 -16.81 -0.76
CA ASP A 274 29.00 -15.63 -0.46
C ASP A 274 28.98 -15.32 1.04
N ILE A 275 28.78 -14.04 1.37
CA ILE A 275 28.41 -13.59 2.71
C ILE A 275 27.00 -13.02 2.66
N LEU A 276 26.14 -13.47 3.57
CA LEU A 276 24.85 -12.84 3.84
C LEU A 276 25.00 -11.86 5.00
N VAL A 277 24.62 -10.61 4.78
CA VAL A 277 24.48 -9.60 5.83
C VAL A 277 22.99 -9.35 6.01
N PHE A 278 22.48 -9.45 7.23
CA PHE A 278 21.07 -9.22 7.49
C PHE A 278 20.83 -8.25 8.65
N ILE A 279 19.71 -7.52 8.57
CA ILE A 279 19.21 -6.65 9.62
C ILE A 279 17.68 -6.70 9.66
N ARG A 280 17.11 -6.66 10.86
CA ARG A 280 15.68 -6.62 11.10
C ARG A 280 15.19 -5.18 11.00
N LEU A 281 14.27 -4.94 10.07
CA LEU A 281 13.57 -3.66 9.90
C LEU A 281 12.45 -3.56 10.95
N LEU A 282 12.60 -2.68 11.94
CA LEU A 282 11.67 -2.57 13.06
C LEU A 282 10.24 -2.21 12.62
N SER A 283 10.11 -1.32 11.63
CA SER A 283 8.83 -0.85 11.10
C SER A 283 8.04 -1.92 10.35
N LEU A 284 8.74 -2.77 9.59
CA LEU A 284 8.16 -3.85 8.79
C LEU A 284 8.05 -5.18 9.57
N ARG A 285 8.90 -5.33 10.60
CA ARG A 285 9.20 -6.60 11.28
C ARG A 285 9.70 -7.70 10.32
N TRP A 286 10.20 -7.29 9.17
CA TRP A 286 10.90 -8.12 8.18
C TRP A 286 12.41 -7.98 8.34
N TYR A 287 13.15 -8.74 7.56
CA TYR A 287 14.60 -8.69 7.46
C TYR A 287 14.97 -8.14 6.09
N TYR A 288 15.88 -7.19 6.07
CA TYR A 288 16.63 -6.87 4.88
C TYR A 288 17.89 -7.73 4.87
N VAL A 289 18.13 -8.41 3.75
CA VAL A 289 19.25 -9.33 3.58
C VAL A 289 20.00 -8.93 2.33
N VAL A 290 21.30 -8.73 2.44
CA VAL A 290 22.21 -8.48 1.33
C VAL A 290 23.08 -9.71 1.17
N ARG A 291 23.22 -10.18 -0.08
CA ARG A 291 24.18 -11.19 -0.46
C ARG A 291 25.32 -10.51 -1.20
N VAL A 292 26.54 -10.71 -0.72
CA VAL A 292 27.77 -10.19 -1.33
C VAL A 292 28.72 -11.33 -1.68
N ASP A 293 29.57 -11.12 -2.68
CA ASP A 293 30.72 -11.99 -2.93
C ASP A 293 31.72 -11.90 -1.76
N ALA A 294 32.18 -13.03 -1.22
CA ALA A 294 33.08 -13.02 -0.07
C ALA A 294 34.45 -12.41 -0.43
N GLU A 295 35.05 -12.77 -1.57
CA GLU A 295 36.38 -12.32 -1.98
C GLU A 295 36.38 -10.83 -2.32
N GLU A 296 35.36 -10.37 -3.08
CA GLU A 296 35.23 -8.95 -3.38
C GLU A 296 34.92 -8.12 -2.13
N PHE A 297 34.10 -8.64 -1.20
CA PHE A 297 33.77 -7.92 0.04
C PHE A 297 34.97 -7.78 0.98
N GLU A 298 35.80 -8.82 1.12
CA GLU A 298 37.01 -8.77 1.95
C GLU A 298 38.09 -7.84 1.39
N SER A 299 38.18 -7.74 0.06
CA SER A 299 39.11 -6.83 -0.63
C SER A 299 38.57 -5.41 -0.80
N TRP A 300 37.29 -5.19 -0.51
CA TRP A 300 36.63 -3.90 -0.65
C TRP A 300 37.05 -2.92 0.46
N ASN A 301 37.55 -1.75 0.05
CA ASN A 301 37.91 -0.67 0.94
C ASN A 301 36.96 0.52 0.73
N PRO A 302 35.98 0.76 1.61
CA PRO A 302 35.07 1.90 1.47
C PRO A 302 35.85 3.20 1.67
N THR A 303 35.99 3.99 0.61
CA THR A 303 36.55 5.36 0.65
C THR A 303 35.54 6.37 1.16
#